data_AF-A0A538GI76-F1
#
_entry.id   AF-A0A538GI76-F1
#
_cell.length_a   1.000
_cell.length_b   1.000
_cell.length_c   1.000
_cell.angle_alpha   90.00
_cell.angle_beta   90.00
_cell.angle_gamma   90.00
#
_symmetry.space_group_name_H-M   'P 1'
#
loop_
_entity.id
_entity.type
_entity.pdbx_description
1 polymer ?
#
loop_
_entity_poly.entity_id
_entity_poly.type
_entity_poly.pdbx_seq_one_letter_code
_entity_poly.pdbx_strand_id
1 'polypeptide(L)' 'FYTGLIAAPVPVVGVETTNADESAVASFQRNGISSVDDVDQQIGRFALTLLLDGAKAGHYGVKASARDGVLPPLETAARG' A
#
# COMPACT_ATOMS: atom_id res chain seq x y z
N PHE A 1 12.28 -14.06 4.59
CA PHE A 1 11.18 -14.32 3.65
C PHE A 1 11.07 -13.27 2.55
N TYR A 2 11.11 -11.95 2.82
CA TYR A 2 10.94 -10.92 1.76
C TYR A 2 12.21 -10.34 1.13
N THR A 3 13.41 -10.70 1.61
CA THR A 3 14.68 -10.07 1.21
C THR A 3 14.91 -10.05 -0.31
N GLY A 4 14.52 -11.10 -1.04
CA GLY A 4 14.66 -11.15 -2.49
C GLY A 4 13.73 -10.19 -3.24
N LEU A 5 12.48 -10.03 -2.77
CA LEU A 5 11.53 -9.07 -3.33
C LEU A 5 11.97 -7.64 -3.03
N ILE A 6 12.39 -7.36 -1.79
CA ILE A 6 12.87 -6.04 -1.37
C ILE A 6 14.12 -5.62 -2.17
N ALA A 7 14.98 -6.57 -2.53
CA ALA A 7 16.19 -6.29 -3.31
C ALA A 7 15.94 -6.12 -4.82
N ALA A 8 14.73 -6.38 -5.30
CA ALA A 8 14.41 -6.27 -6.72
C ALA A 8 14.34 -4.80 -7.16
N PRO A 9 14.79 -4.45 -8.37
CA PRO A 9 14.74 -3.08 -8.88
C PRO A 9 13.32 -2.70 -9.38
N VAL A 10 12.27 -3.18 -8.71
CA VAL A 10 10.87 -2.95 -9.05
C VAL A 10 10.09 -2.57 -7.78
N PRO A 11 9.02 -1.77 -7.89
CA PRO A 11 8.16 -1.47 -6.74
C PRO A 11 7.56 -2.74 -6.13
N VAL A 12 7.58 -2.85 -4.80
CA VAL A 12 6.96 -3.95 -4.05
C VAL A 12 5.95 -3.36 -3.06
N VAL A 13 4.70 -3.81 -3.18
CA VAL A 13 3.59 -3.41 -2.31
C VAL A 13 2.88 -4.67 -1.85
N GLY A 14 2.70 -4.82 -0.53
CA GLY A 14 1.86 -5.87 0.03
C GLY A 14 0.38 -5.50 -0.08
N VAL A 15 -0.49 -6.45 -0.43
CA VAL A 15 -1.92 -6.18 -0.56
C VAL A 15 -2.75 -7.17 0.24
N GLU A 16 -3.88 -6.72 0.75
CA GLU A 16 -4.86 -7.53 1.46
C GLU A 16 -6.26 -7.28 0.90
N THR A 17 -7.08 -8.33 0.76
CA THR A 17 -8.51 -8.19 0.43
C THR A 17 -9.34 -7.89 1.67
N THR A 18 -10.55 -7.35 1.52
CA THR A 18 -11.42 -6.99 2.64
C THR A 18 -11.65 -8.14 3.61
N ASN A 19 -11.92 -9.34 3.10
CA ASN A 19 -12.24 -10.53 3.91
C ASN A 19 -11.07 -11.54 4.00
N ALA A 20 -9.82 -11.07 4.08
CA ALA A 20 -8.70 -11.97 4.29
C ALA A 20 -8.83 -12.74 5.61
N ASP A 21 -8.76 -14.08 5.55
CA ASP A 21 -8.90 -14.96 6.72
C ASP A 21 -7.76 -14.77 7.74
N GLU A 22 -6.54 -14.52 7.24
CA GLU A 22 -5.38 -14.19 8.05
C GLU A 22 -4.65 -12.97 7.46
N SER A 23 -4.34 -12.00 8.32
CA SER A 23 -3.70 -10.76 7.89
C SER A 23 -2.18 -10.85 7.82
N ALA A 24 -1.62 -10.59 6.64
CA ALA A 24 -0.18 -10.47 6.43
C ALA A 24 0.34 -9.03 6.61
N VAL A 25 -0.54 -8.05 6.81
CA VAL A 25 -0.21 -6.61 6.79
C VAL A 25 0.82 -6.25 7.86
N ALA A 26 0.69 -6.80 9.07
CA ALA A 26 1.67 -6.59 10.13
C ALA A 26 3.08 -7.12 9.76
N SER A 27 3.14 -8.17 8.93
CA SER A 27 4.40 -8.71 8.41
C SER A 27 5.03 -7.75 7.39
N PHE A 28 4.23 -7.20 6.47
CA PHE A 28 4.70 -6.19 5.51
C PHE A 28 5.26 -4.96 6.22
N GLN A 29 4.52 -4.43 7.19
CA GLN A 29 4.90 -3.27 8.02
C GLN A 29 6.26 -3.49 8.70
N ARG A 30 6.45 -4.64 9.36
CA ARG A 30 7.73 -4.96 10.04
C ARG A 30 8.93 -5.08 9.10
N ASN A 31 8.69 -5.32 7.81
CA ASN A 31 9.73 -5.44 6.79
C ASN A 31 9.90 -4.17 5.94
N GLY A 32 9.24 -3.06 6.30
CA GLY A 32 9.34 -1.80 5.56
C GLY A 32 8.67 -1.84 4.18
N ILE A 33 7.73 -2.76 3.96
CA ILE A 33 6.98 -2.89 2.72
C ILE A 33 5.69 -2.09 2.85
N SER A 34 5.46 -1.12 1.94
CA SER A 34 4.18 -0.42 1.83
C SER A 34 3.03 -1.41 1.69
N SER A 35 1.87 -1.11 2.28
CA SER A 35 0.72 -2.01 2.24
C SER A 35 -0.56 -1.32 1.83
N VAL A 36 -1.44 -2.07 1.16
CA VAL A 36 -2.78 -1.61 0.80
C VAL A 36 -3.82 -2.62 1.30
N ASP A 37 -4.73 -2.14 2.15
CA ASP A 37 -5.92 -2.89 2.55
C ASP A 37 -7.03 -2.77 1.47
N ASP A 38 -7.95 -3.73 1.47
CA ASP A 38 -9.18 -3.70 0.66
C ASP A 38 -8.94 -3.60 -0.86
N VAL A 39 -7.93 -4.32 -1.37
CA VAL A 39 -7.53 -4.27 -2.80
C VAL A 39 -8.59 -4.80 -3.78
N ASP A 40 -9.58 -5.54 -3.28
CA ASP A 40 -10.78 -5.95 -4.02
C ASP A 40 -11.78 -4.80 -4.21
N GLN A 41 -11.66 -3.71 -3.46
CA GLN A 41 -12.44 -2.49 -3.61
C GLN A 41 -11.75 -1.48 -4.54
N GLN A 42 -12.55 -0.56 -5.11
CA GLN A 42 -12.02 0.49 -6.01
C GLN A 42 -10.99 1.38 -5.32
N ILE A 43 -11.23 1.74 -4.05
CA ILE A 43 -10.35 2.61 -3.29
C ILE A 43 -8.99 1.97 -3.02
N GLY A 44 -8.96 0.68 -2.66
CA GLY A 44 -7.72 -0.07 -2.49
C GLY A 44 -6.94 -0.20 -3.79
N ARG A 45 -7.62 -0.51 -4.91
CA ARG A 45 -6.95 -0.51 -6.23
C ARG A 45 -6.36 0.85 -6.60
N PHE A 46 -7.04 1.94 -6.24
CA PHE A 46 -6.51 3.28 -6.52
C PHE A 46 -5.27 3.59 -5.68
N ALA A 47 -5.28 3.28 -4.38
CA ALA A 47 -4.10 3.39 -3.52
C ALA A 47 -2.92 2.58 -4.07
N LEU A 48 -3.17 1.35 -4.52
CA LEU A 48 -2.14 0.49 -5.11
C LEU A 48 -1.52 1.12 -6.35
N THR A 49 -2.34 1.63 -7.28
CA THR A 49 -1.82 2.30 -8.50
C THR A 49 -0.92 3.48 -8.14
N LEU A 50 -1.30 4.31 -7.18
CA LEU A 50 -0.50 5.46 -6.74
C LEU A 50 0.86 5.02 -6.17
N LEU A 51 0.89 3.96 -5.35
CA LEU A 51 2.15 3.43 -4.81
C LEU A 51 3.06 2.85 -5.89
N LEU A 52 2.48 2.16 -6.88
CA LEU A 52 3.24 1.62 -8.01
C LEU A 52 3.77 2.74 -8.93
N ASP A 53 3.07 3.89 -8.97
CA ASP A 53 3.48 5.11 -9.69
C ASP A 53 4.49 5.97 -8.91
N GLY A 54 4.90 5.53 -7.71
CA GLY A 54 5.93 6.21 -6.91
C GLY A 54 5.41 7.28 -5.95
N ALA A 55 4.11 7.27 -5.63
CA ALA A 55 3.58 8.07 -4.53
C ALA A 55 4.25 7.70 -3.20
N LYS A 56 4.06 8.56 -2.19
CA LYS A 56 4.66 8.39 -0.87
C LYS A 56 4.40 6.98 -0.32
N ALA A 57 5.48 6.29 0.07
CA ALA A 57 5.42 4.99 0.72
C ALA A 57 4.66 5.05 2.06
N GLY A 58 3.94 3.98 2.39
CA GLY A 58 3.09 3.91 3.59
C GLY A 58 2.07 2.77 3.55
N HIS A 59 1.14 2.81 4.49
CA HIS A 59 0.11 1.81 4.73
C HIS A 59 -1.28 2.44 4.57
N TYR A 60 -1.96 2.10 3.47
CA TYR A 60 -3.17 2.77 2.99
C TYR A 60 -4.38 1.84 2.92
N GLY A 61 -5.57 2.39 3.06
CA GLY A 61 -6.83 1.66 3.02
C GLY A 61 -7.83 2.15 4.07
N VAL A 62 -8.91 1.40 4.31
CA VAL A 62 -9.99 1.81 5.23
C VAL A 62 -10.01 1.04 6.54
N LYS A 63 -9.12 0.04 6.70
CA LYS A 63 -8.94 -0.72 7.95
C LYS A 63 -8.04 0.03 8.93
N ALA A 64 -8.11 -0.35 10.20
CA ALA A 64 -7.26 0.21 11.26
C ALA A 64 -5.75 -0.05 11.07
N SER A 65 -5.40 -1.03 10.22
CA SER A 65 -4.04 -1.32 9.79
C SER A 65 -3.45 -0.24 8.87
N ALA A 66 -4.29 0.55 8.18
CA ALA A 66 -3.88 1.65 7.33
C ALA A 66 -3.55 2.91 8.16
N ARG A 67 -2.29 3.03 8.56
CA ARG A 67 -1.83 4.09 9.48
C ARG A 67 -1.57 5.43 8.79
N ASP A 68 -1.44 5.44 7.46
CA ASP A 68 -1.04 6.62 6.68
C ASP A 68 -2.22 7.26 5.93
N GLY A 69 -3.44 6.78 6.16
CA GLY A 69 -4.69 7.28 5.60
C GLY A 69 -5.27 6.37 4.53
N VAL A 70 -6.32 6.86 3.85
CA VAL A 70 -7.03 6.07 2.82
C VAL A 70 -6.24 6.01 1.51
N LEU A 71 -5.57 7.11 1.16
CA LEU A 71 -4.78 7.25 -0.08
C LEU A 71 -3.45 7.96 0.24
N PRO A 72 -2.39 7.68 -0.55
CA PRO A 72 -1.22 8.54 -0.58
C PRO A 72 -1.60 10.00 -0.87
N PRO A 73 -0.87 11.00 -0.33
CA PRO A 73 -1.07 12.39 -0.68
C PRO A 73 -0.98 12.57 -2.19
N LEU A 74 -2.01 13.14 -2.80
CA LEU A 74 -1.99 13.54 -4.19
C LEU A 74 -1.31 14.90 -4.28
N GLU A 75 -0.17 14.98 -4.96
CA GLU A 75 0.37 16.28 -5.31
C GLU A 75 -0.64 16.98 -6.22
N THR A 76 -1.20 18.09 -5.74
CA THR A 76 -1.99 18.94 -6.62
C THR A 76 -0.99 19.68 -7.48
N ALA A 77 -1.06 19.49 -8.81
CA ALA A 77 -0.29 20.30 -9.74
C ALA A 77 -0.54 21.78 -9.37
N ALA A 78 0.54 22.53 -9.16
CA ALA A 78 0.43 23.95 -8.85
C ALA A 78 -0.48 24.59 -9.90
N ARG A 79 -1.55 25.27 -9.46
CA ARG A 79 -2.37 26.08 -10.35
C ARG A 79 -1.46 27.21 -10.86
N GLY A 80 -0.93 27.03 -12.06
CA GLY A 80 -0.29 28.09 -12.83
C GLY A 80 -1.29 29.11 -13.33
#